data_AF-A0A2H4XIV1-F1
#
_entry.id   AF-A0A2H4XIV1-F1
#
_cell.length_a   1.000
_cell.length_b   1.000
_cell.length_c   1.000
_cell.angle_alpha   90.00
_cell.angle_beta   90.00
_cell.angle_gamma   90.00
#
_symmetry.space_group_name_H-M   'P 1'
#
loop_
_entity.id
_entity.type
_entity.pdbx_description
1 polymer ?
#
loop_
_entity_poly.entity_id
_entity_poly.type
_entity_poly.pdbx_seq_one_letter_code
_entity_poly.pdbx_strand_id
1 'polypeptide(L)'
;ICIPCQPHEYLLDEFTCKDCGLGYWPNVDLKDCFELPQEYIRWSDAWALGPVCLSCLGLLSTLFVIWVFVQNNNTPIVKASGRELCYILLIGVLLCYAMTFIFIAKPSTGVCTLRRLGLGTSFAICYSALLTKTNRIARIFNGARDGVQRPRFISPASQVGIC
;
A
#
# COMPACT_ATOMS: atom_id res chain seq x y z
N ILE A 1 34.77 43.51 -6.16
CA ILE A 1 34.77 42.12 -6.65
C ILE A 1 33.32 41.67 -6.68
N CYS A 2 32.83 41.08 -7.77
CA CYS A 2 31.43 40.66 -7.87
C CYS A 2 31.35 39.17 -7.51
N ILE A 3 30.46 38.82 -6.58
CA ILE A 3 30.23 37.44 -6.15
C ILE A 3 28.78 37.10 -6.50
N PRO A 4 28.52 36.05 -7.29
CA PRO A 4 27.16 35.64 -7.61
C PRO A 4 26.46 35.08 -6.36
N CYS A 5 25.16 35.38 -6.22
CA CYS A 5 24.30 34.72 -5.21
C CYS A 5 24.16 33.22 -5.49
N GLN A 6 23.80 32.45 -4.48
CA GLN A 6 23.51 31.03 -4.65
C GLN A 6 22.18 30.81 -5.40
N PRO A 7 21.97 29.63 -6.04
CA PRO A 7 20.78 29.38 -6.87
C PRO A 7 19.42 29.48 -6.15
N HIS A 8 19.40 29.40 -4.82
CA HIS A 8 18.19 29.46 -3.99
C HIS A 8 18.03 30.81 -3.27
N GLU A 9 18.92 31.76 -3.54
CA GLU A 9 18.91 33.09 -2.96
C GLU A 9 18.41 34.12 -3.98
N TYR A 10 17.83 35.21 -3.48
CA TYR A 10 17.47 36.39 -4.24
C TYR A 10 18.27 37.60 -3.71
N LEU A 11 18.40 38.64 -4.53
CA LEU A 11 19.07 39.88 -4.20
C LEU A 11 18.10 40.77 -3.41
N LEU A 12 18.32 40.90 -2.10
CA LEU A 12 17.53 41.78 -1.23
C LEU A 12 17.94 43.25 -1.42
N ASP A 13 19.25 43.48 -1.45
CA ASP A 13 19.91 44.78 -1.64
C ASP A 13 21.15 44.58 -2.53
N GLU A 14 21.74 45.65 -3.08
CA GLU A 14 22.92 45.60 -3.96
C GLU A 14 24.13 44.85 -3.37
N PHE A 15 24.16 44.65 -2.05
CA PHE A 15 25.24 43.99 -1.31
C PHE A 15 24.82 42.73 -0.55
N THR A 16 23.54 42.31 -0.59
CA THR A 16 23.03 41.21 0.25
C THR A 16 22.13 40.25 -0.53
N CYS A 17 22.57 39.00 -0.59
CA CYS A 17 21.74 37.87 -1.04
C CYS A 17 21.01 37.29 0.18
N LYS A 18 19.75 36.87 -0.01
CA LYS A 18 18.93 36.26 1.02
C LYS A 18 18.26 34.99 0.50
N ASP A 19 18.19 33.97 1.34
CA ASP A 19 17.51 32.71 1.05
C ASP A 19 15.99 32.89 0.90
N CYS A 20 15.39 32.26 -0.11
CA CYS A 20 13.93 32.30 -0.35
C CYS A 20 13.10 31.52 0.69
N GLY A 21 13.72 30.61 1.44
CA GLY A 21 13.08 29.72 2.39
C GLY A 21 12.54 28.44 1.76
N LEU A 22 12.06 27.52 2.61
CA LEU A 22 11.53 26.23 2.19
C LEU A 22 10.25 26.38 1.37
N GLY A 23 10.21 25.76 0.19
CA GLY A 23 9.04 25.77 -0.69
C GLY A 23 8.97 26.97 -1.64
N TYR A 24 10.01 27.82 -1.66
CA TYR A 24 10.11 28.97 -2.55
C TYR A 24 11.40 28.91 -3.38
N TRP A 25 11.38 29.53 -4.57
CA TRP A 25 12.52 29.61 -5.48
C TRP A 25 12.67 31.05 -6.00
N PRO A 26 13.91 31.54 -6.22
CA PRO A 26 14.10 32.86 -6.81
C PRO A 26 13.66 32.91 -8.27
N ASN A 27 13.07 34.04 -8.67
CA ASN A 27 12.78 34.34 -10.06
C ASN A 27 14.07 34.47 -10.89
N VAL A 28 13.95 34.40 -12.22
CA VAL A 28 15.10 34.55 -13.15
C VAL A 28 15.84 35.88 -12.94
N ASP A 29 15.13 36.94 -12.55
CA ASP A 29 15.69 38.26 -12.25
C ASP A 29 16.32 38.37 -10.85
N LEU A 30 16.27 37.32 -10.03
CA LEU A 30 16.71 37.28 -8.63
C LEU A 30 16.15 38.41 -7.73
N LYS A 31 15.01 39.01 -8.07
CA LYS A 31 14.42 40.09 -7.26
C LYS A 31 13.40 39.63 -6.23
N ASP A 32 12.72 38.55 -6.54
CA ASP A 32 11.62 38.00 -5.75
C ASP A 32 11.67 36.48 -5.75
N CYS A 33 10.96 35.88 -4.79
CA CYS A 33 10.77 34.45 -4.70
C CYS A 33 9.32 34.10 -5.08
N PHE A 34 9.14 32.97 -5.76
CA PHE A 34 7.81 32.40 -6.05
C PHE A 34 7.66 31.05 -5.37
N GLU A 35 6.42 30.68 -5.05
CA GLU A 35 6.10 29.39 -4.43
C GLU A 35 6.25 28.26 -5.45
N LEU A 36 6.98 27.19 -5.11
CA LEU A 36 7.10 26.04 -6.01
C LEU A 36 5.74 25.37 -6.18
N PRO A 37 5.29 25.14 -7.42
CA PRO A 37 4.06 24.41 -7.66
C PRO A 37 4.21 22.95 -7.18
N GLN A 38 3.14 22.43 -6.58
CA GLN A 38 3.12 21.04 -6.15
C GLN A 38 2.97 20.09 -7.35
N GLU A 39 4.02 19.34 -7.64
CA GLU A 39 4.01 18.27 -8.62
C GLU A 39 3.41 16.98 -8.01
N TYR A 40 2.40 16.43 -8.67
CA TYR A 40 1.78 15.15 -8.31
C TYR A 40 1.17 14.51 -9.54
N ILE A 41 1.06 13.18 -9.52
CA ILE A 41 0.41 12.42 -10.60
C ILE A 41 -1.06 12.81 -10.68
N ARG A 42 -1.48 13.32 -11.83
CA ARG A 42 -2.87 13.67 -12.11
C ARG A 42 -3.59 12.48 -12.73
N TRP A 43 -4.90 12.43 -12.55
CA TRP A 43 -5.76 11.42 -13.17
C TRP A 43 -5.71 11.42 -14.70
N SER A 44 -5.36 12.56 -15.29
CA SER A 44 -5.17 12.74 -16.74
C SER A 44 -3.83 12.19 -17.26
N ASP A 45 -2.88 11.88 -16.38
CA ASP A 45 -1.54 11.48 -16.81
C ASP A 45 -1.54 10.03 -17.29
N ALA A 46 -0.81 9.77 -18.38
CA ALA A 46 -0.65 8.42 -18.91
C ALA A 46 -0.07 7.43 -17.87
N TRP A 47 0.76 7.94 -16.94
CA TRP A 47 1.34 7.19 -15.84
C TRP A 47 0.31 6.68 -14.83
N ALA A 48 -0.86 7.33 -14.71
CA ALA A 48 -1.95 6.89 -13.84
C ALA A 48 -2.79 5.77 -14.49
N LEU A 49 -2.88 5.76 -15.82
CA LEU A 49 -3.79 4.88 -16.56
C LEU A 49 -3.51 3.39 -16.32
N GLY A 50 -2.25 2.97 -16.46
CA GLY A 50 -1.86 1.56 -16.28
C GLY A 50 -2.22 1.01 -14.90
N PRO A 51 -1.76 1.63 -13.80
CA PRO A 51 -2.09 1.21 -12.44
C PRO A 51 -3.59 1.20 -12.14
N VAL A 52 -4.34 2.21 -12.62
CA VAL A 52 -5.80 2.29 -12.40
C VAL A 52 -6.51 1.15 -13.11
N CYS A 53 -6.22 0.90 -14.39
CA CYS A 53 -6.82 -0.19 -15.15
C CYS A 53 -6.55 -1.56 -14.50
N LEU A 54 -5.29 -1.82 -14.11
CA LEU A 54 -4.91 -3.05 -13.43
C LEU A 54 -5.64 -3.19 -12.08
N SER A 55 -5.79 -2.10 -11.33
CA SER A 55 -6.46 -2.11 -10.04
C SER A 55 -7.97 -2.32 -10.18
N CYS A 56 -8.62 -1.73 -11.19
CA CYS A 56 -10.02 -1.99 -11.50
C CYS A 56 -10.26 -3.47 -11.84
N LEU A 57 -9.45 -4.04 -12.73
CA LEU A 57 -9.53 -5.46 -13.10
C LEU A 57 -9.26 -6.36 -11.88
N GLY A 58 -8.27 -6.01 -11.06
CA GLY A 58 -7.93 -6.69 -9.83
C GLY A 58 -9.07 -6.68 -8.81
N LEU A 59 -9.71 -5.53 -8.59
CA LEU A 59 -10.89 -5.41 -7.72
C LEU A 59 -12.04 -6.27 -8.21
N LEU A 60 -12.39 -6.19 -9.51
CA LEU A 60 -13.47 -6.97 -10.09
C LEU A 60 -13.21 -8.48 -9.96
N SER A 61 -11.99 -8.92 -10.28
CA SER A 61 -11.57 -10.32 -10.13
C SER A 61 -11.65 -10.77 -8.67
N THR A 62 -11.17 -9.95 -7.73
CA THR A 62 -11.16 -10.29 -6.30
C THR A 62 -12.59 -10.37 -5.74
N LEU A 63 -13.47 -9.43 -6.12
CA LEU A 63 -14.89 -9.46 -5.76
C LEU A 63 -15.59 -10.70 -6.33
N PHE A 64 -15.29 -11.07 -7.57
CA PHE A 64 -15.80 -12.29 -8.18
C PHE A 64 -15.35 -13.54 -7.41
N VAL A 65 -14.08 -13.61 -7.01
CA VAL A 65 -13.56 -14.71 -6.18
C VAL A 65 -14.27 -14.75 -4.82
N ILE A 66 -14.43 -13.60 -4.16
CA ILE A 66 -15.17 -13.52 -2.88
C ILE A 66 -16.59 -14.04 -3.06
N TRP A 67 -17.30 -13.59 -4.11
CA TRP A 67 -18.66 -14.03 -4.42
C TRP A 67 -18.74 -15.56 -4.57
N VAL A 68 -17.85 -16.15 -5.37
CA VAL A 68 -17.79 -17.60 -5.57
C VAL A 68 -17.49 -18.33 -4.25
N PHE A 69 -16.59 -17.80 -3.42
CA PHE A 69 -16.26 -18.38 -2.11
C PHE A 69 -17.43 -18.35 -1.13
N VAL A 70 -18.19 -17.24 -1.11
CA VAL A 70 -19.38 -17.10 -0.26
C VAL A 70 -20.49 -18.04 -0.72
N GLN A 71 -20.74 -18.14 -2.02
CA GLN A 71 -21.74 -19.06 -2.57
C GLN A 71 -21.39 -20.53 -2.27
N ASN A 72 -20.11 -20.88 -2.39
CA ASN A 72 -19.60 -22.24 -2.18
C ASN A 72 -19.05 -22.48 -0.77
N ASN A 73 -19.43 -21.65 0.20
CA ASN A 73 -18.89 -21.65 1.57
C ASN A 73 -19.11 -22.99 2.30
N ASN A 74 -20.12 -23.76 1.86
CA ASN A 74 -20.44 -25.07 2.43
C ASN A 74 -19.69 -26.25 1.78
N THR A 75 -18.99 -26.02 0.66
CA THR A 75 -18.25 -27.08 -0.03
C THR A 75 -17.07 -27.58 0.83
N PRO A 76 -16.76 -28.90 0.79
CA PRO A 76 -15.70 -29.49 1.60
C PRO A 76 -14.32 -28.88 1.29
N ILE A 77 -14.11 -28.43 0.05
CA ILE A 77 -12.88 -27.78 -0.41
C ILE A 77 -12.64 -26.46 0.34
N VAL A 78 -13.65 -25.59 0.40
CA VAL A 78 -13.55 -24.28 1.07
C VAL A 78 -13.39 -24.43 2.58
N LYS A 79 -14.11 -25.39 3.18
CA LYS A 79 -13.97 -25.72 4.62
C LYS A 79 -12.58 -26.23 4.98
N ALA A 80 -11.99 -27.13 4.18
CA ALA A 80 -10.68 -27.70 4.45
C ALA A 80 -9.54 -26.65 4.38
N SER A 81 -9.65 -25.72 3.42
CA SER A 81 -8.63 -24.69 3.16
C SER A 81 -8.42 -23.68 4.30
N GLY A 82 -9.40 -23.54 5.20
CA GLY A 82 -9.40 -22.54 6.28
C GLY A 82 -10.05 -21.23 5.84
N ARG A 83 -11.38 -21.19 5.94
CA ARG A 83 -12.24 -20.12 5.43
C ARG A 83 -11.82 -18.73 5.88
N GLU A 84 -11.60 -18.57 7.18
CA GLU A 84 -11.23 -17.30 7.80
C GLU A 84 -9.95 -16.71 7.20
N LEU A 85 -8.90 -17.53 7.06
CA LEU A 85 -7.61 -17.08 6.49
C LEU A 85 -7.73 -16.69 5.02
N CYS A 86 -8.57 -17.40 4.24
CA CYS A 86 -8.84 -17.03 2.86
C CYS A 86 -9.57 -15.69 2.75
N TYR A 87 -10.54 -15.42 3.63
CA TYR A 87 -11.21 -14.12 3.67
C TYR A 87 -10.26 -13.00 4.09
N ILE A 88 -9.42 -13.22 5.11
CA ILE A 88 -8.39 -12.25 5.54
C ILE A 88 -7.44 -11.93 4.37
N LEU A 89 -6.97 -12.96 3.65
CA LEU A 89 -6.13 -12.78 2.47
C LEU A 89 -6.83 -11.96 1.38
N LEU A 90 -8.08 -12.29 1.05
CA LEU A 90 -8.86 -11.59 0.02
C LEU A 90 -9.13 -10.12 0.41
N ILE A 91 -9.36 -9.83 1.69
CA ILE A 91 -9.48 -8.47 2.21
C ILE A 91 -8.16 -7.72 2.04
N GLY A 92 -7.02 -8.32 2.39
CA GLY A 92 -5.70 -7.73 2.17
C GLY A 92 -5.44 -7.39 0.69
N VAL A 93 -5.81 -8.29 -0.22
CA VAL A 93 -5.70 -8.08 -1.67
C VAL A 93 -6.61 -6.95 -2.16
N LEU A 94 -7.86 -6.88 -1.69
CA LEU A 94 -8.76 -5.76 -1.99
C LEU A 94 -8.17 -4.42 -1.53
N LEU A 95 -7.62 -4.38 -0.31
CA LEU A 95 -6.97 -3.18 0.23
C LEU A 95 -5.76 -2.78 -0.62
N CYS A 96 -4.93 -3.74 -1.06
CA CYS A 96 -3.80 -3.47 -1.96
C CYS A 96 -4.26 -2.77 -3.26
N TYR A 97 -5.32 -3.27 -3.92
CA TYR A 97 -5.83 -2.62 -5.13
C TYR A 97 -6.50 -1.27 -4.84
N ALA A 98 -7.18 -1.12 -3.71
CA ALA A 98 -7.77 0.16 -3.29
C ALA A 98 -6.69 1.22 -3.02
N MET A 99 -5.53 0.83 -2.47
CA MET A 99 -4.42 1.75 -2.20
C MET A 99 -3.91 2.45 -3.47
N THR A 100 -3.98 1.81 -4.65
CA THR A 100 -3.59 2.46 -5.91
C THR A 100 -4.33 3.78 -6.15
N PHE A 101 -5.64 3.83 -5.86
CA PHE A 101 -6.42 5.07 -6.00
C PHE A 101 -5.99 6.15 -5.00
N ILE A 102 -5.64 5.74 -3.77
CA ILE A 102 -5.11 6.65 -2.74
C ILE A 102 -3.75 7.23 -3.16
N PHE A 103 -2.91 6.47 -3.87
CA PHE A 103 -1.63 6.94 -4.40
C PHE A 103 -1.78 7.98 -5.52
N ILE A 104 -2.87 7.96 -6.28
CA ILE A 104 -3.15 8.91 -7.38
C ILE A 104 -3.96 10.12 -6.89
N ALA A 105 -4.69 9.98 -5.78
CA ALA A 105 -5.47 11.08 -5.21
C ALA A 105 -4.60 12.33 -4.93
N LYS A 106 -5.23 13.52 -4.94
CA LYS A 106 -4.51 14.76 -4.63
C LYS A 106 -3.91 14.66 -3.21
N PRO A 107 -2.61 14.96 -3.04
CA PRO A 107 -1.98 14.93 -1.73
C PRO A 107 -2.72 15.84 -0.74
N SER A 108 -3.06 15.26 0.41
CA SER A 108 -3.66 15.92 1.57
C SER A 108 -3.17 15.20 2.82
N THR A 109 -3.28 15.82 3.99
CA THR A 109 -2.82 15.21 5.26
C THR A 109 -3.43 13.83 5.51
N GLY A 110 -4.71 13.65 5.16
CA GLY A 110 -5.39 12.35 5.24
C GLY A 110 -4.83 11.33 4.24
N VAL A 111 -4.70 11.72 2.97
CA VAL A 111 -4.16 10.85 1.91
C VAL A 111 -2.72 10.45 2.20
N CYS A 112 -1.87 11.36 2.67
CA CYS A 112 -0.48 11.05 3.03
C CYS A 112 -0.39 10.06 4.19
N THR A 113 -1.24 10.22 5.21
CA THR A 113 -1.34 9.27 6.32
C THR A 113 -1.77 7.88 5.83
N LEU A 114 -2.79 7.83 4.97
CA LEU A 114 -3.26 6.58 4.37
C LEU A 114 -2.19 5.92 3.49
N ARG A 115 -1.43 6.68 2.69
CA ARG A 115 -0.31 6.15 1.91
C ARG A 115 0.76 5.51 2.80
N ARG A 116 1.12 6.21 3.88
CA ARG A 116 2.17 5.77 4.80
C ARG A 116 1.83 4.47 5.53
N LEU A 117 0.59 4.35 5.98
CA LEU A 117 0.15 3.20 6.78
C LEU A 117 -0.48 2.10 5.90
N GLY A 118 -1.34 2.49 4.97
CA GLY A 118 -2.25 1.59 4.25
C GLY A 118 -1.54 0.56 3.38
N LEU A 119 -0.47 0.93 2.66
CA LEU A 119 0.22 -0.03 1.78
C LEU A 119 0.93 -1.11 2.60
N GLY A 120 1.67 -0.70 3.63
CA GLY A 120 2.36 -1.61 4.53
C GLY A 120 1.40 -2.55 5.25
N THR A 121 0.28 -2.02 5.76
CA THR A 121 -0.74 -2.84 6.43
C THR A 121 -1.40 -3.83 5.48
N SER A 122 -1.68 -3.43 4.24
CA SER A 122 -2.31 -4.32 3.25
C SER A 122 -1.41 -5.52 2.92
N PHE A 123 -0.12 -5.28 2.68
CA PHE A 123 0.85 -6.36 2.50
C PHE A 123 1.03 -7.21 3.75
N ALA A 124 1.08 -6.62 4.93
CA ALA A 124 1.20 -7.35 6.19
C ALA A 124 0.02 -8.31 6.41
N ILE A 125 -1.22 -7.90 6.11
CA ILE A 125 -2.41 -8.76 6.16
C ILE A 125 -2.28 -9.93 5.18
N CYS A 126 -1.85 -9.68 3.94
CA CYS A 126 -1.64 -10.74 2.96
C CYS A 126 -0.56 -11.74 3.41
N TYR A 127 0.60 -11.25 3.84
CA TYR A 127 1.72 -12.09 4.22
C TYR A 127 1.46 -12.87 5.51
N SER A 128 0.82 -12.28 6.52
CA SER A 128 0.43 -12.99 7.75
C SER A 128 -0.53 -14.15 7.46
N ALA A 129 -1.55 -13.94 6.63
CA ALA A 129 -2.50 -14.98 6.24
C ALA A 129 -1.81 -16.11 5.45
N LEU A 130 -0.96 -15.76 4.47
CA LEU A 130 -0.18 -16.73 3.71
C LEU A 130 0.77 -17.53 4.60
N LEU A 131 1.53 -16.85 5.46
CA LEU A 131 2.47 -17.45 6.40
C LEU A 131 1.75 -18.39 7.37
N THR A 132 0.59 -18.00 7.89
CA THR A 132 -0.21 -18.84 8.78
C THR A 132 -0.70 -20.09 8.05
N LYS A 133 -1.16 -19.94 6.80
CA LYS A 133 -1.62 -21.06 5.97
C LYS A 133 -0.49 -22.03 5.63
N THR A 134 0.69 -21.54 5.25
CA THR A 134 1.86 -22.37 4.94
C THR A 134 2.40 -23.06 6.18
N ASN A 135 2.50 -22.36 7.32
CA ASN A 135 2.92 -22.97 8.59
C ASN A 135 1.94 -24.04 9.07
N ARG A 136 0.63 -23.85 8.90
CA ARG A 136 -0.36 -24.90 9.19
C ARG A 136 -0.07 -26.16 8.37
N ILE A 137 0.17 -26.03 7.07
CA ILE A 137 0.46 -27.16 6.19
C ILE A 137 1.77 -27.85 6.60
N ALA A 138 2.84 -27.08 6.85
CA ALA A 138 4.12 -27.61 7.30
C ALA A 138 3.99 -28.43 8.59
N ARG A 139 3.21 -27.95 9.58
CA ARG A 139 2.95 -28.68 10.83
C ARG A 139 2.17 -29.99 10.62
N ILE A 140 1.26 -30.03 9.65
CA ILE A 140 0.53 -31.26 9.32
C ILE A 140 1.49 -32.31 8.74
N PHE A 141 2.34 -31.91 7.80
CA PHE A 141 3.29 -32.85 7.17
C PHE A 141 4.42 -33.28 8.10
N ASN A 142 4.98 -32.38 8.90
CA ASN A 142 5.99 -32.74 9.90
C ASN A 142 5.40 -33.64 10.98
N GLY A 143 4.19 -33.33 11.47
CA GLY A 143 3.47 -34.19 12.40
C GLY A 143 3.20 -35.58 11.83
N ALA A 144 2.82 -35.69 10.56
CA ALA A 144 2.65 -37.00 9.90
C ALA A 144 3.96 -37.81 9.81
N ARG A 145 5.12 -37.15 9.77
CA ARG A 145 6.44 -37.76 9.65
C ARG A 145 7.02 -38.22 11.00
N ASP A 146 6.74 -37.49 12.07
CA ASP A 146 7.27 -37.74 13.42
C ASP A 146 6.36 -38.65 14.29
N GLY A 147 5.27 -39.19 13.73
CA GLY A 147 4.30 -40.08 14.40
C GLY A 147 2.96 -39.42 14.70
N VAL A 148 1.94 -40.17 15.14
CA VAL A 148 0.53 -39.70 15.28
C VAL A 148 0.32 -38.76 16.47
N GLN A 149 1.04 -37.64 16.54
CA GLN A 149 0.74 -36.53 17.46
C GLN A 149 -0.12 -35.49 16.75
N ARG A 150 -1.25 -35.13 17.38
CA ARG A 150 -2.12 -34.05 16.87
C ARG A 150 -1.35 -32.71 16.93
N PRO A 151 -1.16 -32.01 15.80
CA PRO A 151 -0.46 -30.73 15.80
C PRO A 151 -1.23 -29.67 16.58
N ARG A 152 -0.54 -28.81 17.34
CA ARG A 152 -1.14 -27.68 18.06
C ARG A 152 -1.56 -26.56 17.09
N PHE A 153 -2.59 -25.79 17.47
CA PHE A 153 -3.13 -24.62 16.73
C PHE A 153 -3.69 -24.92 15.32
N ILE A 154 -4.47 -26.00 15.20
CA ILE A 154 -5.22 -26.34 13.98
C ILE A 154 -6.59 -25.65 13.92
N SER A 155 -7.15 -25.21 15.06
CA SER A 155 -8.49 -24.64 15.08
C SER A 155 -8.55 -23.28 14.35
N PRO A 156 -9.66 -22.96 13.66
CA PRO A 156 -9.81 -21.68 12.95
C PRO A 156 -9.60 -20.47 13.86
N ALA A 157 -10.15 -20.48 15.08
CA ALA A 157 -9.99 -19.40 16.04
C ALA A 157 -8.51 -19.18 16.44
N SER A 158 -7.75 -20.27 16.62
CA SER A 158 -6.32 -20.14 16.91
C SER A 158 -5.53 -19.58 15.74
N GLN A 159 -5.93 -19.86 14.50
CA GLN A 159 -5.27 -19.34 13.30
C GLN A 159 -5.55 -17.86 13.10
N VAL A 160 -6.77 -17.41 13.36
CA VAL A 160 -7.12 -15.98 13.32
C VAL A 160 -6.39 -15.22 14.43
N GLY A 161 -6.20 -15.80 15.61
CA GLY A 161 -5.44 -15.14 16.69
C GLY A 161 -3.92 -15.12 16.50
N ILE A 162 -3.36 -15.97 15.62
CA ILE A 162 -1.92 -15.99 15.29
C ILE A 162 -1.62 -15.11 14.07
N CYS A 163 -2.61 -14.92 13.20
CA CYS A 163 -2.55 -14.07 12.01
C CYS A 163 -2.56 -12.60 12.40
#